data_AF-W8VXF1-F1
#
_entry.id   AF-W8VXF1-F1
#
_cell.length_a   1.000
_cell.length_b   1.000
_cell.length_c   1.000
_cell.angle_alpha   90.00
_cell.angle_beta   90.00
_cell.angle_gamma   90.00
#
_symmetry.space_group_name_H-M   'P 1'
#
loop_
_entity.id
_entity.type
_entity.pdbx_description
1 polymer ?
#
loop_
_entity_poly.entity_id
_entity_poly.type
_entity_poly.pdbx_seq_one_letter_code
_entity_poly.pdbx_strand_id
1 'polypeptide(L)'
;MKNLLFLIALITSMASAQNPKEPARQKALDSLLKIDWLEYNYRELDEDHKILTSSDQFETWKAGMNFKPNEVLDYKDSLSVVLNNELKDGNAARIAILRLSYTWDRASWSVLLPATEVEAIAAKQHIKHPYNFVTNLRENPKESAANRRLIRQLKSRLKKLKLEESLKGLEASELMKLAFQYSPERLKVVDSILASQGSSRRKD
;
A
#
# COMPACT_ATOMS: atom_id res chain seq x y z
N MET A 1 -26.10 -4.05 39.40
CA MET A 1 -26.44 -3.75 37.99
C MET A 1 -25.32 -2.92 37.41
N LYS A 2 -24.63 -3.24 36.31
CA LYS A 2 -24.65 -4.32 35.32
C LYS A 2 -23.24 -4.25 34.66
N ASN A 3 -22.58 -5.40 34.53
CA ASN A 3 -21.68 -5.88 33.47
C ASN A 3 -20.57 -4.92 32.95
N LEU A 4 -19.33 -5.35 32.69
CA LEU A 4 -19.01 -6.47 31.80
C LEU A 4 -17.49 -6.73 31.79
N LEU A 5 -17.11 -7.95 32.17
CA LEU A 5 -15.99 -8.79 31.71
C LEU A 5 -14.64 -8.15 31.33
N PHE A 6 -13.63 -8.51 32.13
CA PHE A 6 -12.23 -8.63 31.71
C PHE A 6 -11.70 -10.01 32.09
N LEU A 7 -10.73 -10.50 31.29
CA LEU A 7 -9.99 -11.77 31.30
C LEU A 7 -10.67 -12.95 30.59
N ILE A 8 -10.24 -13.33 29.37
CA ILE A 8 -9.00 -14.06 29.04
C ILE A 8 -8.94 -15.41 29.77
N ALA A 9 -9.45 -16.45 29.11
CA ALA A 9 -8.71 -17.63 28.68
C ALA A 9 -9.68 -18.78 28.40
N LEU A 10 -9.90 -19.12 27.12
CA LEU A 10 -10.14 -20.52 26.76
C LEU A 10 -9.81 -20.74 25.30
N ILE A 11 -8.71 -21.45 25.13
CA ILE A 11 -8.38 -22.30 24.00
C ILE A 11 -9.66 -23.04 23.58
N THR A 12 -10.23 -22.66 22.44
CA THR A 12 -10.99 -23.58 21.61
C THR A 12 -10.15 -23.85 20.38
N SER A 13 -9.24 -24.82 20.52
CA SER A 13 -8.96 -25.74 19.43
C SER A 13 -10.27 -26.45 19.08
N MET A 14 -11.07 -25.83 18.21
CA MET A 14 -12.27 -26.41 17.64
C MET A 14 -12.17 -26.21 16.14
N ALA A 15 -11.66 -27.24 15.49
CA ALA A 15 -11.67 -27.46 14.05
C ALA A 15 -11.17 -26.28 13.19
N SER A 16 -9.90 -26.38 12.77
CA SER A 16 -9.60 -26.13 11.36
C SER A 16 -10.44 -27.11 10.53
N ALA A 17 -11.73 -26.82 10.41
CA ALA A 17 -12.47 -27.19 9.22
C ALA A 17 -11.81 -26.33 8.15
N GLN A 18 -10.77 -26.88 7.52
CA GLN A 18 -10.21 -26.34 6.29
C GLN A 18 -11.39 -26.13 5.37
N ASN A 19 -11.86 -24.89 5.29
CA ASN A 19 -12.99 -24.55 4.45
C ASN A 19 -12.47 -24.81 3.03
N PRO A 20 -13.00 -25.78 2.27
CA PRO A 20 -12.36 -26.23 1.03
C PRO A 20 -12.26 -25.10 -0.03
N LYS A 21 -12.97 -23.99 0.18
CA LYS A 21 -12.89 -22.74 -0.60
C LYS A 21 -11.71 -21.84 -0.23
N GLU A 22 -11.14 -21.96 0.96
CA GLU A 22 -10.03 -21.13 1.46
C GLU A 22 -8.71 -21.34 0.70
N PRO A 23 -8.24 -22.58 0.44
CA PRO A 23 -7.04 -22.79 -0.37
C PRO A 23 -7.23 -22.35 -1.84
N ALA A 24 -8.44 -22.51 -2.39
CA ALA A 24 -8.75 -22.05 -3.74
C ALA A 24 -8.74 -20.51 -3.85
N ARG A 25 -9.32 -19.82 -2.86
CA ARG A 25 -9.32 -18.36 -2.77
C ARG A 25 -7.90 -17.80 -2.58
N GLN A 26 -7.09 -18.44 -1.75
CA GLN A 26 -5.70 -18.05 -1.55
C GLN A 26 -4.89 -18.21 -2.83
N LYS A 27 -5.02 -19.35 -3.52
CA LYS A 27 -4.34 -19.60 -4.80
C LYS A 27 -4.74 -18.59 -5.87
N ALA A 28 -6.02 -18.20 -5.93
CA ALA A 28 -6.49 -17.15 -6.82
C ALA A 28 -5.82 -15.80 -6.49
N LEU A 29 -5.78 -15.42 -5.22
CA LEU A 29 -5.11 -14.20 -4.77
C LEU A 29 -3.60 -14.21 -5.07
N ASP A 30 -2.91 -15.30 -4.80
CA ASP A 30 -1.49 -15.47 -5.08
C ASP A 30 -1.18 -15.32 -6.57
N SER A 31 -2.10 -15.76 -7.43
CA SER A 31 -1.98 -15.61 -8.88
C SER A 31 -2.10 -14.14 -9.29
N LEU A 32 -3.05 -13.40 -8.71
CA LEU A 32 -3.20 -11.96 -8.96
C LEU A 32 -1.99 -11.14 -8.46
N LEU A 33 -1.32 -11.58 -7.40
CA LEU A 33 -0.13 -10.92 -6.88
C LEU A 33 1.09 -11.06 -7.81
N LYS A 34 1.12 -12.07 -8.68
CA LYS A 34 2.20 -12.29 -9.65
C LYS A 34 2.06 -11.47 -10.93
N ILE A 35 0.89 -10.90 -11.19
CA ILE A 35 0.67 -10.03 -12.35
C ILE A 35 1.48 -8.74 -12.15
N ASP A 36 2.21 -8.32 -13.18
CA ASP A 36 2.80 -6.99 -13.23
C ASP A 36 1.73 -5.98 -13.67
N TRP A 37 1.08 -5.37 -12.69
CA TRP A 37 0.04 -4.38 -12.93
C TRP A 37 0.56 -3.05 -13.49
N LEU A 38 1.88 -2.79 -13.46
CA LEU A 38 2.43 -1.58 -14.09
C LEU A 38 2.63 -1.77 -15.59
N GLU A 39 2.91 -3.00 -16.03
CA GLU A 39 3.09 -3.38 -17.44
C GLU A 39 1.84 -4.06 -18.02
N TYR A 40 0.72 -4.07 -17.28
CA TYR A 40 -0.52 -4.67 -17.76
C TYR A 40 -1.09 -3.86 -18.92
N ASN A 41 -1.56 -4.57 -19.96
CA ASN A 41 -2.15 -3.94 -21.15
C ASN A 41 -3.59 -3.49 -20.88
N TYR A 42 -3.73 -2.31 -20.27
CA TYR A 42 -5.02 -1.67 -20.04
C TYR A 42 -5.61 -1.10 -21.32
N ARG A 43 -6.93 -1.20 -21.47
CA ARG A 43 -7.68 -0.52 -22.54
C ARG A 43 -8.04 0.90 -22.17
N GLU A 44 -8.28 1.15 -20.88
CA GLU A 44 -8.81 2.42 -20.39
C GLU A 44 -7.75 3.32 -19.77
N LEU A 45 -6.48 2.88 -19.75
CA LEU A 45 -5.33 3.63 -19.26
C LEU A 45 -4.26 3.74 -20.35
N ASP A 46 -3.52 4.86 -20.38
CA ASP A 46 -2.32 5.00 -21.22
C ASP A 46 -1.06 4.39 -20.58
N GLU A 47 0.09 4.54 -21.25
CA GLU A 47 1.40 4.05 -20.78
C GLU A 47 1.87 4.72 -19.46
N ASP A 48 1.37 5.92 -19.15
CA ASP A 48 1.60 6.64 -17.89
C ASP A 48 0.46 6.38 -16.87
N HIS A 49 -0.41 5.41 -17.14
CA HIS A 49 -1.60 5.04 -16.38
C HIS A 49 -2.67 6.16 -16.27
N LYS A 50 -2.67 7.16 -17.15
CA LYS A 50 -3.73 8.18 -17.20
C LYS A 50 -5.00 7.58 -17.78
N ILE A 51 -6.14 7.97 -17.21
CA ILE A 51 -7.47 7.49 -17.61
C ILE A 51 -7.83 8.07 -18.99
N LEU A 52 -8.16 7.20 -19.94
CA LEU A 52 -8.53 7.53 -21.31
C LEU A 52 -10.05 7.55 -21.56
N THR A 53 -10.83 7.04 -20.61
CA THR A 53 -12.28 6.93 -20.72
C THR A 53 -12.97 8.31 -20.86
N SER A 54 -13.98 8.40 -21.72
CA SER A 54 -14.80 9.60 -21.84
C SER A 54 -15.63 9.89 -20.58
N SER A 55 -15.97 11.15 -20.34
CA SER A 55 -16.74 11.56 -19.16
C SER A 55 -18.10 10.86 -19.06
N ASP A 56 -18.83 10.71 -20.16
CA ASP A 56 -20.14 10.04 -20.16
C ASP A 56 -20.02 8.55 -19.76
N GLN A 57 -19.00 7.89 -20.28
CA GLN A 57 -18.76 6.48 -19.98
C GLN A 57 -18.28 6.29 -18.53
N PHE A 58 -17.45 7.21 -18.04
CA PHE A 58 -16.99 7.23 -16.66
C PHE A 58 -18.15 7.43 -15.67
N GLU A 59 -19.03 8.40 -15.91
CA GLU A 59 -20.20 8.64 -15.05
C GLU A 59 -21.17 7.44 -15.07
N THR A 60 -21.30 6.75 -16.20
CA THR A 60 -22.07 5.50 -16.29
C THR A 60 -21.51 4.41 -15.37
N TRP A 61 -20.18 4.22 -15.34
CA TRP A 61 -19.55 3.23 -14.46
C TRP A 61 -19.62 3.64 -12.99
N LYS A 62 -19.42 4.92 -12.71
CA LYS A 62 -19.51 5.50 -11.36
C LYS A 62 -20.90 5.32 -10.75
N ALA A 63 -21.97 5.43 -11.55
CA ALA A 63 -23.34 5.19 -11.09
C ALA A 63 -23.59 3.76 -10.55
N GLY A 64 -22.79 2.78 -11.00
CA GLY A 64 -22.81 1.41 -10.48
C GLY A 64 -22.08 1.22 -9.15
N MET A 65 -21.52 2.29 -8.58
CA MET A 65 -20.72 2.28 -7.36
C MET A 65 -21.33 3.19 -6.28
N ASN A 66 -20.84 3.07 -5.04
CA ASN A 66 -21.36 3.82 -3.89
C ASN A 66 -20.86 5.27 -3.80
N PHE A 67 -20.55 5.91 -4.93
CA PHE A 67 -20.15 7.33 -4.96
C PHE A 67 -21.37 8.23 -4.96
N LYS A 68 -21.25 9.44 -4.41
CA LYS A 68 -22.34 10.42 -4.46
C LYS A 68 -22.47 10.99 -5.88
N PRO A 69 -23.70 11.32 -6.32
CA PRO A 69 -23.90 12.04 -7.58
C PRO A 69 -23.09 13.34 -7.57
N ASN A 70 -22.42 13.66 -8.69
CA ASN A 70 -21.58 14.84 -8.87
C ASN A 70 -20.38 14.97 -7.91
N GLU A 71 -20.00 13.89 -7.22
CA GLU A 71 -18.78 13.88 -6.40
C GLU A 71 -17.55 14.03 -7.30
N VAL A 72 -16.68 15.01 -6.99
CA VAL A 72 -15.38 15.16 -7.65
C VAL A 72 -14.44 14.13 -7.04
N LEU A 73 -14.05 13.16 -7.86
CA LEU A 73 -13.16 12.07 -7.44
C LEU A 73 -11.70 12.47 -7.59
N ASP A 74 -10.86 12.05 -6.66
CA ASP A 74 -9.42 12.11 -6.85
C ASP A 74 -8.97 11.07 -7.89
N TYR A 75 -7.68 11.08 -8.25
CA TYR A 75 -7.14 10.13 -9.22
C TYR A 75 -7.33 8.67 -8.79
N LYS A 76 -7.16 8.36 -7.50
CA LYS A 76 -7.23 6.99 -7.00
C LYS A 76 -8.67 6.48 -7.01
N ASP A 77 -9.64 7.31 -6.64
CA ASP A 77 -11.06 6.98 -6.70
C ASP A 77 -11.53 6.86 -8.15
N SER A 78 -11.04 7.72 -9.04
CA SER A 78 -11.29 7.61 -10.48
C SER A 78 -10.73 6.32 -11.06
N LEU A 79 -9.50 5.97 -10.68
CA LEU A 79 -8.85 4.72 -11.06
C LEU A 79 -9.64 3.50 -10.54
N SER A 80 -10.27 3.63 -9.36
CA SER A 80 -11.15 2.59 -8.82
C SER A 80 -12.35 2.34 -9.73
N VAL A 81 -13.01 3.39 -10.22
CA VAL A 81 -14.16 3.26 -11.15
C VAL A 81 -13.74 2.51 -12.41
N VAL A 82 -12.67 2.97 -13.05
CA VAL A 82 -12.17 2.43 -14.32
C VAL A 82 -11.74 0.97 -14.17
N LEU A 83 -10.91 0.66 -13.18
CA LEU A 83 -10.36 -0.68 -13.01
C LEU A 83 -11.39 -1.72 -12.55
N ASN A 84 -12.40 -1.33 -11.77
CA ASN A 84 -13.49 -2.25 -11.42
C ASN A 84 -14.29 -2.64 -12.66
N ASN A 85 -14.56 -1.69 -13.56
CA ASN A 85 -15.26 -1.98 -14.80
C ASN A 85 -14.40 -2.80 -15.79
N GLU A 86 -13.13 -2.43 -15.93
CA GLU A 86 -12.23 -3.07 -16.89
C GLU A 86 -11.87 -4.51 -16.50
N LEU A 87 -11.41 -4.72 -15.26
CA LEU A 87 -10.89 -6.01 -14.81
C LEU A 87 -11.98 -6.98 -14.36
N LYS A 88 -13.17 -6.47 -14.01
CA LYS A 88 -14.35 -7.27 -13.56
C LYS A 88 -14.06 -8.23 -12.40
N ASP A 89 -12.96 -8.02 -11.68
CA ASP A 89 -12.53 -8.75 -10.49
C ASP A 89 -12.11 -7.71 -9.44
N GLY A 90 -12.85 -7.66 -8.33
CA GLY A 90 -12.61 -6.68 -7.27
C GLY A 90 -11.26 -6.84 -6.56
N ASN A 91 -10.70 -8.05 -6.49
CA ASN A 91 -9.36 -8.25 -5.93
C ASN A 91 -8.29 -7.77 -6.92
N ALA A 92 -8.44 -8.08 -8.21
CA ALA A 92 -7.55 -7.62 -9.26
C ALA A 92 -7.53 -6.08 -9.31
N ALA A 93 -8.70 -5.45 -9.37
CA ALA A 93 -8.86 -3.99 -9.33
C ALA A 93 -8.21 -3.41 -8.07
N ARG A 94 -8.51 -3.95 -6.89
CA ARG A 94 -7.91 -3.48 -5.64
C ARG A 94 -6.38 -3.55 -5.65
N ILE A 95 -5.80 -4.64 -6.13
CA ILE A 95 -4.33 -4.81 -6.19
C ILE A 95 -3.73 -3.81 -7.18
N ALA A 96 -4.30 -3.71 -8.39
CA ALA A 96 -3.86 -2.77 -9.41
C ALA A 96 -3.92 -1.32 -8.89
N ILE A 97 -5.04 -0.88 -8.31
CA ILE A 97 -5.18 0.46 -7.70
C ILE A 97 -4.06 0.71 -6.69
N LEU A 98 -3.79 -0.24 -5.79
CA LEU A 98 -2.76 -0.08 -4.75
C LEU A 98 -1.35 0.08 -5.31
N ARG A 99 -1.07 -0.52 -6.48
CA ARG A 99 0.24 -0.44 -7.15
C ARG A 99 0.35 0.83 -8.00
N LEU A 100 -0.64 1.10 -8.84
CA LEU A 100 -0.65 2.24 -9.76
C LEU A 100 -0.79 3.60 -9.04
N SER A 101 -1.57 3.66 -7.95
CA SER A 101 -1.71 4.89 -7.15
C SER A 101 -0.61 5.06 -6.09
N TYR A 102 0.43 4.22 -6.12
CA TYR A 102 1.53 4.33 -5.16
C TYR A 102 2.37 5.57 -5.48
N THR A 103 2.66 6.40 -4.48
CA THR A 103 3.34 7.69 -4.69
C THR A 103 4.76 7.69 -4.14
N TRP A 104 5.59 8.63 -4.59
CA TRP A 104 6.93 8.86 -4.03
C TRP A 104 6.88 9.24 -2.55
N ASP A 105 5.84 9.95 -2.09
CA ASP A 105 5.65 10.22 -0.65
C ASP A 105 5.52 8.92 0.15
N ARG A 106 4.71 7.96 -0.34
CA ARG A 106 4.56 6.66 0.33
C ARG A 106 5.86 5.85 0.33
N ALA A 107 6.63 5.92 -0.76
CA ALA A 107 7.96 5.33 -0.81
C ALA A 107 8.90 5.98 0.21
N SER A 108 8.86 7.31 0.31
CA SER A 108 9.63 8.15 1.23
C SER A 108 9.45 7.72 2.69
N TRP A 109 8.21 7.44 3.08
CA TRP A 109 7.89 6.99 4.44
C TRP A 109 8.47 5.61 4.74
N SER A 110 8.59 4.74 3.75
CA SER A 110 9.15 3.38 3.91
C SER A 110 10.68 3.38 4.07
N VAL A 111 11.37 4.48 3.77
CA VAL A 111 12.84 4.59 3.87
C VAL A 111 13.33 5.77 4.70
N LEU A 112 12.42 6.57 5.26
CA LEU A 112 12.68 7.75 6.08
C LEU A 112 13.59 8.77 5.40
N LEU A 113 13.33 9.06 4.13
CA LEU A 113 14.01 10.10 3.35
C LEU A 113 12.98 11.03 2.72
N PRO A 114 13.35 12.26 2.32
CA PRO A 114 12.47 13.11 1.51
C PRO A 114 12.11 12.44 0.18
N ALA A 115 10.89 12.66 -0.32
CA ALA A 115 10.40 12.06 -1.57
C ALA A 115 11.30 12.37 -2.76
N THR A 116 11.79 13.62 -2.88
CA THR A 116 12.71 14.05 -3.95
C THR A 116 14.05 13.31 -3.92
N GLU A 117 14.57 12.98 -2.73
CA GLU A 117 15.80 12.17 -2.60
C GLU A 117 15.54 10.72 -3.02
N VAL A 118 14.39 10.17 -2.63
CA VAL A 118 13.99 8.81 -3.01
C VAL A 118 13.84 8.69 -4.53
N GLU A 119 13.16 9.63 -5.16
CA GLU A 119 12.99 9.69 -6.61
C GLU A 119 14.35 9.80 -7.34
N ALA A 120 15.25 10.68 -6.87
CA ALA A 120 16.58 10.82 -7.45
C ALA A 120 17.44 9.55 -7.32
N ILE A 121 17.25 8.78 -6.24
CA ILE A 121 17.93 7.49 -6.04
C ILE A 121 17.34 6.43 -6.98
N ALA A 122 16.02 6.37 -7.11
CA ALA A 122 15.34 5.45 -8.01
C ALA A 122 15.70 5.70 -9.48
N ALA A 123 15.77 6.97 -9.89
CA ALA A 123 16.18 7.38 -11.24
C ALA A 123 17.58 6.88 -11.61
N LYS A 124 18.54 6.90 -10.67
CA LYS A 124 19.90 6.34 -10.86
C LYS A 124 19.92 4.82 -11.06
N GLN A 125 18.84 4.15 -10.67
CA GLN A 125 18.63 2.71 -10.86
C GLN A 125 17.71 2.42 -12.06
N HIS A 126 17.36 3.44 -12.85
CA HIS A 126 16.39 3.35 -13.94
C HIS A 126 14.99 2.89 -13.52
N ILE A 127 14.63 3.10 -12.24
CA ILE A 127 13.30 2.78 -11.72
C ILE A 127 12.43 4.03 -11.83
N LYS A 128 11.39 3.95 -12.67
CA LYS A 128 10.46 5.06 -12.93
C LYS A 128 9.31 5.15 -11.93
N HIS A 129 8.85 4.00 -11.41
CA HIS A 129 7.66 3.93 -10.58
C HIS A 129 8.00 3.68 -9.09
N PRO A 130 7.41 4.44 -8.13
CA PRO A 130 7.72 4.32 -6.70
C PRO A 130 7.39 2.95 -6.12
N TYR A 131 6.36 2.27 -6.63
CA TYR A 131 6.03 0.91 -6.21
C TYR A 131 7.19 -0.06 -6.50
N ASN A 132 7.74 -0.03 -7.73
CA ASN A 132 8.86 -0.90 -8.11
C ASN A 132 10.11 -0.61 -7.28
N PHE A 133 10.36 0.66 -6.94
CA PHE A 133 11.47 1.02 -6.06
C PHE A 133 11.33 0.36 -4.68
N VAL A 134 10.15 0.48 -4.05
CA VAL A 134 9.90 -0.11 -2.72
C VAL A 134 9.93 -1.63 -2.76
N THR A 135 9.34 -2.24 -3.80
CA THR A 135 9.37 -3.70 -3.99
C THR A 135 10.80 -4.21 -4.16
N ASN A 136 11.60 -3.54 -5.01
CA ASN A 136 12.99 -3.91 -5.23
C ASN A 136 13.82 -3.85 -3.93
N LEU A 137 13.61 -2.83 -3.11
CA LEU A 137 14.31 -2.71 -1.82
C LEU A 137 13.91 -3.81 -0.83
N ARG A 138 12.66 -4.27 -0.85
CA ARG A 138 12.16 -5.30 0.06
C ARG A 138 12.61 -6.69 -0.34
N GLU A 139 12.53 -6.99 -1.62
CA GLU A 139 12.75 -8.34 -2.15
C GLU A 139 14.22 -8.57 -2.51
N ASN A 140 14.91 -7.54 -3.02
CA ASN A 140 16.29 -7.61 -3.47
C ASN A 140 17.20 -6.59 -2.76
N PRO A 141 17.21 -6.52 -1.41
CA PRO A 141 18.00 -5.52 -0.68
C PRO A 141 19.52 -5.66 -0.89
N LYS A 142 19.97 -6.82 -1.36
CA LYS A 142 21.38 -7.15 -1.59
C LYS A 142 21.83 -7.01 -3.04
N GLU A 143 20.92 -6.77 -3.98
CA GLU A 143 21.21 -6.75 -5.42
C GLU A 143 22.21 -5.64 -5.77
N SER A 144 21.93 -4.39 -5.36
CA SER A 144 22.81 -3.25 -5.67
C SER A 144 23.52 -2.70 -4.43
N ALA A 145 24.69 -2.08 -4.63
CA ALA A 145 25.39 -1.37 -3.56
C ALA A 145 24.55 -0.21 -2.99
N ALA A 146 23.73 0.42 -3.83
CA ALA A 146 22.79 1.44 -3.42
C ALA A 146 21.68 0.88 -2.50
N ASN A 147 21.07 -0.27 -2.83
CA ASN A 147 20.07 -0.92 -1.98
C ASN A 147 20.66 -1.28 -0.62
N ARG A 148 21.85 -1.91 -0.60
CA ARG A 148 22.55 -2.25 0.65
C ARG A 148 22.84 -1.02 1.50
N ARG A 149 23.23 0.09 0.88
CA ARG A 149 23.48 1.36 1.56
C ARG A 149 22.20 1.95 2.13
N LEU A 150 21.11 1.98 1.36
CA LEU A 150 19.81 2.49 1.79
C LEU A 150 19.28 1.75 3.02
N ILE A 151 19.29 0.41 2.99
CA ILE A 151 18.80 -0.41 4.12
C ILE A 151 19.68 -0.23 5.35
N ARG A 152 21.01 -0.15 5.18
CA ARG A 152 21.93 0.13 6.30
C ARG A 152 21.65 1.50 6.93
N GLN A 153 21.45 2.53 6.11
CA GLN A 153 21.14 3.87 6.59
C GLN A 153 19.73 3.96 7.18
N LEU A 154 18.75 3.20 6.66
CA LEU A 154 17.41 3.09 7.20
C LEU A 154 17.45 2.63 8.65
N LYS A 155 18.26 1.60 8.94
CA LYS A 155 18.47 1.14 10.32
C LYS A 155 19.00 2.24 11.23
N SER A 156 19.94 3.06 10.76
CA SER A 156 20.45 4.22 11.51
C SER A 156 19.37 5.29 11.72
N ARG A 157 18.50 5.54 10.73
CA ARG A 157 17.38 6.49 10.84
C ARG A 157 16.33 6.00 11.84
N LEU A 158 15.97 4.72 11.79
CA LEU A 158 15.04 4.09 12.75
C LEU A 158 15.54 4.19 14.19
N LYS A 159 16.85 4.00 14.44
CA LYS A 159 17.42 4.19 15.79
C LYS A 159 17.19 5.60 16.35
N LYS A 160 17.14 6.63 15.49
CA LYS A 160 16.88 8.01 15.92
C LYS A 160 15.43 8.24 16.35
N LEU A 161 14.51 7.38 15.93
CA LEU A 161 13.09 7.42 16.34
C LEU A 161 12.86 6.85 17.75
N LYS A 162 13.89 6.29 18.41
CA LYS A 162 13.83 5.74 19.77
C LYS A 162 12.68 4.74 19.96
N LEU A 163 12.50 3.85 18.99
CA LEU A 163 11.52 2.77 19.06
C LEU A 163 11.88 1.80 20.20
N GLU A 164 10.87 1.26 20.88
CA GLU A 164 11.05 0.24 21.92
C GLU A 164 11.51 -1.10 21.32
N GLU A 165 11.14 -1.35 20.07
CA GLU A 165 11.45 -2.58 19.35
C GLU A 165 12.94 -2.71 19.00
N SER A 166 13.50 -3.90 19.22
CA SER A 166 14.86 -4.21 18.82
C SER A 166 14.97 -4.29 17.29
N LEU A 167 15.86 -3.47 16.72
CA LEU A 167 16.19 -3.51 15.29
C LEU A 167 17.19 -4.62 14.93
N LYS A 168 17.61 -5.46 15.89
CA LYS A 168 18.60 -6.53 15.66
C LYS A 168 17.91 -7.71 14.97
N GLY A 169 18.52 -8.20 13.90
CA GLY A 169 17.99 -9.35 13.15
C GLY A 169 16.85 -9.04 12.17
N LEU A 170 16.28 -7.82 12.19
CA LEU A 170 15.23 -7.45 11.24
C LEU A 170 15.75 -7.38 9.80
N GLU A 171 14.99 -8.00 8.90
CA GLU A 171 15.18 -7.96 7.46
C GLU A 171 14.69 -6.63 6.86
N ALA A 172 15.02 -6.40 5.57
CA ALA A 172 14.69 -5.15 4.88
C ALA A 172 13.18 -4.86 4.90
N SER A 173 12.34 -5.86 4.66
CA SER A 173 10.88 -5.73 4.68
C SER A 173 10.34 -5.29 6.03
N GLU A 174 10.87 -5.85 7.12
CA GLU A 174 10.49 -5.51 8.49
C GLU A 174 10.95 -4.09 8.87
N LEU A 175 12.21 -3.74 8.54
CA LEU A 175 12.72 -2.39 8.74
C LEU A 175 11.88 -1.35 8.00
N MET A 176 11.51 -1.61 6.75
CA MET A 176 10.68 -0.70 5.96
C MET A 176 9.24 -0.62 6.47
N LYS A 177 8.69 -1.71 7.03
CA LYS A 177 7.39 -1.70 7.69
C LYS A 177 7.41 -0.80 8.93
N LEU A 178 8.42 -0.93 9.78
CA LEU A 178 8.60 -0.06 10.95
C LEU A 178 8.79 1.41 10.54
N ALA A 179 9.60 1.64 9.53
CA ALA A 179 9.81 2.98 8.97
C ALA A 179 8.50 3.61 8.52
N PHE A 180 7.68 2.87 7.77
CA PHE A 180 6.38 3.35 7.34
C PHE A 180 5.45 3.62 8.53
N GLN A 181 5.39 2.72 9.51
CA GLN A 181 4.52 2.87 10.69
C GLN A 181 4.85 4.12 11.50
N TYR A 182 6.14 4.37 11.74
CA TYR A 182 6.63 5.44 12.60
C TYR A 182 7.15 6.68 11.84
N SER A 183 6.93 6.76 10.52
CA SER A 183 7.35 7.92 9.71
C SER A 183 6.64 9.20 10.19
N PRO A 184 7.37 10.23 10.65
CA PRO A 184 6.74 11.46 11.15
C PRO A 184 5.86 12.15 10.10
N GLU A 185 6.31 12.19 8.84
CA GLU A 185 5.53 12.82 7.76
C GLU A 185 4.25 12.05 7.46
N ARG A 186 4.30 10.71 7.45
CA ARG A 186 3.08 9.90 7.35
C ARG A 186 2.13 10.19 8.50
N LEU A 187 2.64 10.25 9.73
CA LEU A 187 1.82 10.46 10.91
C LEU A 187 1.12 11.82 10.88
N LYS A 188 1.78 12.88 10.38
CA LYS A 188 1.13 14.18 10.14
C LYS A 188 -0.03 14.08 9.15
N VAL A 189 0.14 13.33 8.04
CA VAL A 189 -0.94 13.10 7.06
C VAL A 189 -2.10 12.36 7.71
N VAL A 190 -1.81 11.30 8.48
CA VAL A 190 -2.84 10.54 9.21
C VAL A 190 -3.57 11.44 10.22
N ASP A 191 -2.85 12.25 10.98
CA ASP A 191 -3.42 13.19 11.95
C ASP A 191 -4.34 14.22 11.26
N SER A 192 -3.93 14.75 10.10
CA SER A 192 -4.75 15.67 9.32
C SER A 192 -6.04 15.01 8.82
N ILE A 193 -5.99 13.75 8.38
CA ILE A 193 -7.16 13.00 7.92
C ILE A 193 -8.12 12.71 9.09
N LEU A 194 -7.59 12.32 10.24
CA LEU A 194 -8.43 12.05 11.40
C LEU A 194 -9.07 13.33 11.93
N ALA A 195 -8.30 14.43 11.97
CA ALA A 195 -8.82 15.73 12.39
C ALA A 195 -9.96 16.22 11.49
N SER A 196 -9.87 16.04 10.17
CA SER A 196 -10.96 16.41 9.25
C SER A 196 -12.21 15.53 9.43
N GLN A 197 -12.06 14.36 10.05
CA GLN A 197 -13.14 13.45 10.41
C GLN A 197 -13.63 13.63 11.86
N GLY A 198 -13.11 14.61 12.61
CA GLY A 198 -13.44 14.82 14.01
C GLY A 198 -12.89 13.75 14.97
N SER A 199 -11.81 13.08 14.58
CA SER A 199 -11.15 12.01 15.34
C SER A 199 -9.67 12.31 15.59
N SER A 200 -9.01 11.48 16.40
CA SER A 200 -7.58 11.56 16.68
C SER A 200 -6.97 10.16 16.78
N ARG A 201 -5.66 10.04 16.52
CA ARG A 201 -4.95 8.77 16.77
C ARG A 201 -5.07 8.40 18.25
N ARG A 202 -5.25 7.12 18.53
CA ARG A 202 -5.08 6.58 19.88
C ARG A 202 -3.58 6.64 20.21
N LYS A 203 -3.23 7.05 21.43
CA LYS A 203 -1.86 6.92 21.91
C LYS A 203 -1.66 5.45 22.27
N ASP A 204 -0.75 4.81 21.56
CA ASP A 204 -0.27 3.46 21.89
C ASP A 204 0.65 3.52 23.11
#